data_AF-A0A1H3SIN0-F1
#
_entry.id   AF-A0A1H3SIN0-F1
#
_cell.length_a   1.000
_cell.length_b   1.000
_cell.length_c   1.000
_cell.angle_alpha   90.00
_cell.angle_beta   90.00
_cell.angle_gamma   90.00
#
_symmetry.space_group_name_H-M   'P 1'
#
loop_
_entity.id
_entity.type
_entity.pdbx_description
1 polymer ?
#
loop_
_entity_poly.entity_id
_entity_poly.type
_entity_poly.pdbx_seq_one_letter_code
_entity_poly.pdbx_strand_id
1 'polypeptide(L)' 'MAERGIIVAHTTIMRWVHQYGPELDKRIRRHLKQTNDSWRVDETYIKVK' A
#
# COMPACT_ATOMS: atom_id res chain seq x y z
N MET A 1 15.00 -6.78 0.59
CA MET A 1 16.07 -6.32 -0.33
C MET A 1 17.43 -6.75 0.18
N ALA A 2 17.77 -6.43 1.43
CA ALA A 2 19.00 -6.88 2.08
C ALA A 2 19.16 -8.41 2.11
N GLU A 3 18.08 -9.17 2.40
CA GLU A 3 18.08 -10.64 2.29
C GLU A 3 18.36 -11.18 0.87
N ARG A 4 18.13 -10.35 -0.16
CA ARG A 4 18.45 -10.66 -1.56
C ARG A 4 19.80 -10.05 -1.99
N GLY A 5 20.60 -9.53 -1.05
CA GLY A 5 21.88 -8.87 -1.30
C GLY A 5 21.78 -7.46 -1.89
N ILE A 6 20.57 -6.89 -2.01
CA ILE A 6 20.37 -5.58 -2.63
C ILE A 6 20.40 -4.49 -1.54
N ILE A 7 21.40 -3.62 -1.62
CA ILE A 7 21.56 -2.46 -0.74
C ILE A 7 20.72 -1.32 -1.28
N VAL A 8 19.76 -0.86 -0.47
CA VAL A 8 18.81 0.18 -0.86
C VAL A 8 18.67 1.15 0.31
N ALA A 9 18.69 2.45 0.02
CA ALA A 9 18.46 3.46 1.07
C ALA A 9 17.07 3.29 1.69
N HIS A 10 16.95 3.53 3.01
CA HIS A 10 15.73 3.33 3.78
C HIS A 10 14.52 4.10 3.24
N THR A 11 14.74 5.21 2.54
CA THR A 11 13.69 6.04 1.91
C THR A 11 13.19 5.51 0.57
N THR A 12 13.90 4.56 -0.04
CA THR A 12 13.64 4.15 -1.43
C THR A 12 12.30 3.43 -1.55
N ILE A 13 11.94 2.63 -0.55
CA ILE A 13 10.63 1.95 -0.50
C ILE A 13 9.52 3.00 -0.46
N MET A 14 9.66 4.03 0.39
CA MET A 14 8.69 5.11 0.51
C MET A 14 8.51 5.86 -0.83
N ARG A 15 9.61 6.16 -1.52
CA ARG A 15 9.56 6.80 -2.85
C ARG A 15 8.84 5.93 -3.88
N TRP A 16 9.06 4.61 -3.87
CA TRP A 16 8.35 3.69 -4.76
C TRP A 16 6.87 3.58 -4.44
N VAL A 17 6.49 3.57 -3.15
CA VAL A 17 5.07 3.58 -2.74
C VAL A 17 4.39 4.84 -3.28
N HIS A 18 5.02 6.00 -3.17
CA HIS A 18 4.46 7.24 -3.72
C HIS A 18 4.39 7.24 -5.25
N GLN A 19 5.42 6.72 -5.92
CA GLN A 19 5.48 6.71 -7.39
C GLN A 19 4.47 5.73 -8.00
N TYR A 20 4.42 4.49 -7.49
CA TYR A 20 3.66 3.40 -8.11
C TYR A 20 2.31 3.15 -7.44
N GLY A 21 2.08 3.66 -6.23
CA GLY A 21 0.81 3.51 -5.51
C GLY A 21 -0.41 3.88 -6.35
N PRO A 22 -0.45 5.04 -7.03
CA PRO A 22 -1.60 5.42 -7.87
C PRO A 22 -1.83 4.47 -9.05
N GLU A 23 -0.75 3.98 -9.66
CA GLU A 23 -0.84 3.05 -10.80
C GLU A 23 -1.34 1.67 -10.37
N LEU A 24 -0.86 1.19 -9.22
CA LEU A 24 -1.32 -0.06 -8.62
C LEU A 24 -2.79 0.03 -8.24
N ASP A 25 -3.22 1.12 -7.59
CA ASP A 25 -4.62 1.35 -7.24
C ASP A 25 -5.52 1.30 -8.49
N LYS A 26 -5.13 1.98 -9.57
CA LYS A 26 -5.89 1.99 -10.83
C LYS A 26 -6.01 0.58 -11.45
N ARG A 27 -4.96 -0.24 -11.36
CA ARG A 27 -4.98 -1.62 -11.88
C ARG A 27 -5.80 -2.56 -11.00
N ILE A 28 -5.66 -2.44 -9.68
CA ILE A 28 -6.32 -3.32 -8.70
C ILE A 28 -7.82 -3.05 -8.64
N ARG A 29 -8.27 -1.78 -8.75
CA ARG A 29 -9.69 -1.41 -8.72
C ARG A 29 -10.58 -2.18 -9.69
N ARG A 30 -10.06 -2.59 -10.85
CA ARG A 30 -10.81 -3.39 -11.84
C ARG A 30 -11.13 -4.81 -11.35
N HIS A 31 -10.32 -5.33 -10.44
CA HIS A 31 -10.43 -6.68 -9.91
C HIS A 31 -11.14 -6.70 -8.55
N LEU A 32 -11.27 -5.55 -7.90
CA LEU A 32 -12.04 -5.39 -6.67
C LEU A 32 -13.52 -5.27 -7.00
N LYS A 33 -14.37 -5.98 -6.25
CA LYS A 33 -15.81 -5.78 -6.31
C LYS A 33 -16.13 -4.37 -5.82
N GLN A 34 -17.07 -3.69 -6.48
CA GLN A 34 -17.67 -2.49 -5.90
C GLN A 34 -18.31 -2.88 -4.56
N THR A 35 -17.79 -2.30 -3.47
CA THR A 35 -18.42 -2.39 -2.17
C THR A 35 -19.70 -1.57 -2.18
N ASN A 36 -20.78 -2.18 -1.70
CA ASN A 36 -22.07 -1.50 -1.48
C ASN A 36 -21.95 -0.52 -0.29
N ASP A 37 -23.00 0.26 -0.03
CA ASP A 37 -23.03 1.27 1.04
C ASP A 37 -22.86 0.69 2.46
N SER A 38 -22.98 -0.63 2.61
CA SER A 38 -22.69 -1.33 3.87
C SER A 38 -21.21 -1.72 3.95
N TRP A 39 -20.43 -0.98 4.74
CA TRP A 39 -19.06 -1.32 5.09
C TRP A 39 -19.02 -1.92 6.52
N ARG A 40 -18.15 -2.90 6.74
CA ARG A 40 -17.79 -3.38 8.08
C ARG A 40 -16.37 -2.91 8.36
N VAL A 41 -16.15 -2.32 9.52
CA VAL A 41 -14.82 -1.87 9.94
C VAL A 41 -14.49 -2.42 11.30
N ASP A 42 -13.30 -2.99 11.36
CA ASP A 42 -12.63 -3.36 12.58
C ASP A 42 -11.74 -2.19 13.00
N GLU A 43 -11.92 -1.70 14.23
CA GLU A 43 -11.11 -0.61 14.76
C GLU A 43 -9.77 -1.15 15.29
N THR A 44 -8.66 -0.68 14.71
CA THR A 44 -7.31 -1.00 15.18
C THR A 44 -6.56 0.29 15.51
N TYR A 45 -6.15 0.43 16.78
CA TYR A 45 -5.40 1.59 17.25
C TYR A 45 -3.94 1.48 16.85
N ILE A 46 -3.49 2.38 15.96
CA ILE A 46 -2.09 2.51 15.57
C ILE A 46 -1.61 3.89 16.01
N LYS A 47 -0.66 3.94 16.95
CA LYS A 47 -0.05 5.19 17.39
C LYS A 47 0.95 5.66 16.34
N VAL A 48 0.59 6.72 15.62
CA VAL A 48 1.53 7.44 14.74
C VAL A 48 2.27 8.47 15.59
N LYS A 49 3.60 8.47 15.51
CA LYS A 49 4.50 9.38 16.23
C LYS A 49 4.95 10.50 15.32
#